data_AF-A7RKC7-F1
#
_entry.id   AF-A7RKC7-F1
#
_cell.length_a   1.000
_cell.length_b   1.000
_cell.length_c   1.000
_cell.angle_alpha   90.00
_cell.angle_beta   90.00
_cell.angle_gamma   90.00
#
_symmetry.space_group_name_H-M   'P 1'
#
loop_
_entity.id
_entity.type
_entity.pdbx_description
1 polymer ?
#
loop_
_entity_poly.entity_id
_entity_poly.type
_entity_poly.pdbx_seq_one_letter_code
_entity_poly.pdbx_strand_id
1 'polypeptide(L)'
;ILSVSGVLANSLVCAAIVKNRSLRVHSNILLQALSLNDLMIGLTSSNTILVSLCASDLLYGLVTVPMQVACAVFMVNDLCIVTDTLVKFISVSTIIHILLITVDRYIFIVYALRYYAIVRKRRVVGTLLGVWSVNAVITLVRLHWALRVDKIFNWFCLITFFFVPLLFTIILDAKLLSVLRTQIRKIVQDNLLHIRKKQIIRTKNRERRAVCVYLVVVTTFILCWLPYFLY
;
A
#
# COMPACT_ATOMS: atom_id res chain seq x y z
N ILE A 1 9.37 -21.24 4.23
CA ILE A 1 10.42 -20.45 3.54
C ILE A 1 9.91 -19.06 3.16
N LEU A 2 8.88 -18.94 2.30
CA LEU A 2 8.31 -17.63 1.89
C LEU A 2 7.83 -16.74 3.06
N SER A 3 7.18 -17.32 4.07
CA SER A 3 6.77 -16.56 5.28
C SER A 3 7.98 -16.02 6.07
N VAL A 4 8.98 -16.86 6.33
CA VAL A 4 10.20 -16.48 7.06
C VAL A 4 10.95 -15.34 6.34
N SER A 5 11.10 -15.44 5.01
CA SER A 5 11.71 -14.37 4.23
C SER A 5 10.89 -13.07 4.27
N GLY A 6 9.56 -13.17 4.23
CA GLY A 6 8.67 -12.01 4.33
C GLY A 6 8.75 -11.31 5.69
N VAL A 7 8.74 -12.08 6.78
CA VAL A 7 8.88 -11.55 8.14
C VAL A 7 10.23 -10.86 8.33
N LEU A 8 11.32 -11.49 7.88
CA LEU A 8 12.66 -10.89 7.97
C LEU A 8 12.76 -9.59 7.16
N ALA A 9 12.27 -9.60 5.92
CA ALA A 9 12.28 -8.41 5.06
C ALA A 9 11.47 -7.26 5.67
N ASN A 10 10.24 -7.52 6.12
CA ASN A 10 9.38 -6.49 6.70
C ASN A 10 9.88 -6.00 8.07
N SER A 11 10.51 -6.87 8.87
CA SER A 11 11.17 -6.48 10.12
C SER A 11 12.33 -5.53 9.85
N LEU A 12 13.16 -5.81 8.85
CA LEU A 12 14.28 -4.95 8.46
C LEU A 12 13.81 -3.60 7.93
N VAL A 13 12.77 -3.58 7.09
CA VAL A 13 12.16 -2.35 6.58
C VAL A 13 11.64 -1.49 7.74
N CYS A 14 10.90 -2.10 8.67
CA CYS A 14 10.37 -1.35 9.80
C CYS A 14 11.43 -0.90 10.80
N ALA A 15 12.44 -1.72 11.07
CA ALA A 15 13.60 -1.31 11.86
C ALA A 15 14.34 -0.13 11.20
N ALA A 16 14.49 -0.14 9.87
CA ALA A 16 15.11 0.96 9.13
C ALA A 16 14.30 2.27 9.24
N ILE A 17 12.97 2.22 9.10
CA ILE A 17 12.09 3.40 9.21
C ILE A 17 12.12 4.00 10.63
N VAL A 18 12.14 3.14 11.65
CA VAL A 18 12.17 3.57 13.06
C VAL A 18 13.56 4.09 13.46
N LYS A 19 14.64 3.42 13.05
CA LYS A 19 16.02 3.71 13.47
C LYS A 19 16.63 4.89 12.72
N ASN A 20 16.29 5.09 11.44
CA ASN A 20 16.97 6.11 10.63
C ASN A 20 16.23 7.46 10.66
N ARG A 21 16.68 8.38 11.53
CA ARG A 21 16.26 9.79 11.47
C ARG A 21 16.76 10.51 10.20
N SER A 22 17.81 10.00 9.54
CA SER A 22 18.45 10.64 8.38
C SER A 22 17.59 10.59 7.11
N LEU A 23 16.74 9.57 6.95
CA LEU A 23 15.71 9.48 5.90
C LEU A 23 14.63 10.57 6.02
N ARG A 24 14.59 11.32 7.14
CA ARG A 24 13.60 12.38 7.38
C ARG A 24 14.02 13.79 6.92
N VAL A 25 15.31 14.09 6.62
CA VAL A 25 15.76 15.52 6.73
C VAL A 25 16.74 16.06 5.67
N HIS A 26 17.18 15.34 4.64
CA HIS A 26 18.26 15.89 3.79
C HIS A 26 17.79 16.89 2.72
N SER A 27 18.03 18.22 2.92
CA SER A 27 18.54 19.22 1.93
C SER A 27 18.46 20.72 2.36
N ASN A 28 19.58 21.32 2.80
CA ASN A 28 19.98 22.76 2.94
C ASN A 28 19.24 23.83 3.80
N ILE A 29 20.00 24.44 4.73
CA ILE A 29 19.61 25.07 6.01
C ILE A 29 18.69 26.32 5.96
N LEU A 30 18.64 27.12 4.88
CA LEU A 30 17.81 28.34 4.85
C LEU A 30 16.46 28.18 4.11
N LEU A 31 16.41 27.34 3.07
CA LEU A 31 15.16 26.85 2.47
C LEU A 31 14.53 25.71 3.29
N GLN A 32 15.34 25.06 4.14
CA GLN A 32 14.94 23.98 5.03
C GLN A 32 13.91 24.38 6.07
N ALA A 33 14.01 25.48 6.81
CA ALA A 33 13.14 25.64 7.98
C ALA A 33 11.62 25.66 7.64
N LEU A 34 11.24 26.29 6.52
CA LEU A 34 9.85 26.36 6.06
C LEU A 34 9.44 25.10 5.27
N SER A 35 10.31 24.59 4.37
CA SER A 35 10.04 23.39 3.58
C SER A 35 10.27 22.07 4.33
N LEU A 36 10.98 22.07 5.47
CA LEU A 36 11.23 20.90 6.33
C LEU A 36 10.03 20.58 7.18
N ASN A 37 9.38 21.55 7.84
CA ASN A 37 8.18 21.24 8.60
C ASN A 37 7.16 20.59 7.66
N ASP A 38 7.03 21.16 6.49
CA ASP A 38 6.18 20.73 5.42
C ASP A 38 6.58 19.32 4.88
N LEU A 39 7.79 19.15 4.34
CA LEU A 39 8.26 17.86 3.81
C LEU A 39 8.37 16.76 4.89
N MET A 40 8.77 17.11 6.11
CA MET A 40 8.85 16.17 7.24
C MET A 40 7.48 15.70 7.69
N ILE A 41 6.45 16.54 7.65
CA ILE A 41 5.07 16.10 7.96
C ILE A 41 4.58 15.13 6.87
N GLY A 42 4.90 15.39 5.60
CA GLY A 42 4.56 14.46 4.51
C GLY A 42 5.27 13.12 4.63
N LEU A 43 6.58 13.14 4.89
CA LEU A 43 7.36 11.95 5.20
C LEU A 43 6.84 11.24 6.46
N THR A 44 6.42 11.96 7.48
CA THR A 44 5.86 11.36 8.71
C THR A 44 4.53 10.66 8.46
N SER A 45 3.68 11.22 7.59
CA SER A 45 2.39 10.62 7.22
C SER A 45 2.60 9.37 6.37
N SER A 46 3.41 9.46 5.32
CA SER A 46 3.87 8.32 4.52
C SER A 46 4.51 7.22 5.37
N ASN A 47 5.39 7.58 6.31
CA ASN A 47 6.04 6.63 7.22
C ASN A 47 5.02 5.94 8.14
N THR A 48 3.97 6.64 8.57
CA THR A 48 2.90 6.04 9.39
C THR A 48 2.15 4.97 8.60
N ILE A 49 1.83 5.22 7.33
CA ILE A 49 1.19 4.24 6.44
C ILE A 49 2.12 3.04 6.23
N LEU A 50 3.41 3.28 5.99
CA LEU A 50 4.39 2.23 5.75
C LEU A 50 4.62 1.34 6.98
N VAL A 51 4.62 1.92 8.19
CA VAL A 51 4.69 1.15 9.44
C VAL A 51 3.46 0.28 9.65
N SER A 52 2.26 0.82 9.36
CA SER A 52 1.02 0.04 9.42
C SER A 52 1.04 -1.12 8.42
N LEU A 53 1.56 -0.89 7.21
CA LEU A 53 1.74 -1.93 6.20
C LEU A 53 2.71 -3.03 6.68
N CYS A 54 3.88 -2.68 7.23
CA CYS A 54 4.77 -3.70 7.81
C CYS A 54 4.06 -4.50 8.91
N ALA A 55 3.29 -3.83 9.78
CA ALA A 55 2.62 -4.48 10.89
C ALA A 55 1.58 -5.50 10.40
N SER A 56 0.82 -5.15 9.36
CA SER A 56 -0.07 -6.09 8.68
C SER A 56 0.70 -7.27 8.07
N ASP A 57 1.84 -7.03 7.41
CA ASP A 57 2.62 -8.11 6.78
C ASP A 57 3.32 -9.01 7.82
N LEU A 58 3.76 -8.46 8.94
CA LEU A 58 4.32 -9.23 10.06
C LEU A 58 3.25 -10.09 10.72
N LEU A 59 2.05 -9.54 10.93
CA LEU A 59 0.89 -10.30 11.43
C LEU A 59 0.53 -11.45 10.49
N TYR A 60 0.60 -11.22 9.18
CA TYR A 60 0.42 -12.28 8.18
C TYR A 60 1.43 -13.41 8.36
N GLY A 61 2.72 -13.08 8.36
CA GLY A 61 3.78 -14.08 8.41
C GLY A 61 3.92 -14.81 9.75
N LEU A 62 3.75 -14.10 10.87
CA LEU A 62 3.95 -14.65 12.22
C LEU A 62 2.72 -15.34 12.82
N VAL A 63 1.52 -14.86 12.50
CA VAL A 63 0.28 -15.35 13.13
C VAL A 63 -0.57 -16.10 12.11
N THR A 64 -0.84 -15.47 10.98
CA THR A 64 -1.83 -15.99 10.02
C THR A 64 -1.32 -17.24 9.30
N VAL A 65 -0.04 -17.28 8.90
CA VAL A 65 0.57 -18.46 8.26
C VAL A 65 0.61 -19.68 9.18
N PRO A 66 1.09 -19.60 10.45
CA PRO A 66 1.01 -20.73 11.37
C PRO A 66 -0.42 -21.20 11.65
N MET A 67 -1.38 -20.27 11.79
CA MET A 67 -2.80 -20.62 11.95
C MET A 67 -3.35 -21.36 10.73
N GLN A 68 -2.88 -21.03 9.52
CA GLN A 68 -3.28 -21.71 8.28
C GLN A 68 -2.75 -23.15 8.23
N VAL A 69 -1.51 -23.36 8.67
CA VAL A 69 -0.95 -24.71 8.82
C VAL A 69 -1.71 -25.48 9.89
N ALA A 70 -2.03 -24.86 11.03
CA ALA A 70 -2.80 -25.49 12.10
C ALA A 70 -4.21 -25.87 11.64
N CYS A 71 -4.91 -25.01 10.89
CA CYS A 71 -6.18 -25.34 10.26
C CYS A 71 -6.07 -26.57 9.35
N ALA A 72 -5.05 -26.61 8.47
CA ALA A 72 -4.86 -27.72 7.54
C ALA A 72 -4.53 -29.06 8.22
N VAL A 73 -3.87 -29.02 9.38
CA VAL A 73 -3.47 -30.22 10.13
C VAL A 73 -4.55 -30.70 11.10
N PHE A 74 -5.15 -29.77 11.86
CA PHE A 74 -6.08 -30.10 12.95
C PHE A 74 -7.56 -30.01 12.54
N MET A 75 -7.87 -29.46 11.36
CA MET A 75 -9.22 -29.37 10.77
C MET A 75 -10.27 -28.77 11.73
N VAL A 76 -9.84 -27.80 12.55
CA VAL A 76 -10.73 -27.09 13.49
C VAL A 76 -11.51 -26.03 12.72
N ASN A 77 -12.82 -26.25 12.54
CA ASN A 77 -13.68 -25.40 11.69
C ASN A 77 -13.60 -23.91 12.03
N ASP A 78 -13.73 -23.52 13.29
CA ASP A 78 -13.72 -22.09 13.67
C ASP A 78 -12.35 -21.45 13.41
N LEU A 79 -11.27 -22.18 13.69
CA LEU A 79 -9.90 -21.73 13.41
C LEU A 79 -9.69 -21.53 11.90
N CYS A 80 -10.23 -22.44 11.09
CA CYS A 80 -10.17 -22.35 9.63
C CYS A 80 -10.94 -21.15 9.09
N ILE A 81 -12.16 -20.89 9.58
CA ILE A 81 -12.99 -19.75 9.16
C ILE A 81 -12.32 -18.42 9.54
N VAL A 82 -11.79 -18.32 10.76
CA VAL A 82 -11.04 -17.14 11.22
C VAL A 82 -9.81 -16.92 10.34
N THR A 83 -9.04 -17.98 10.10
CA THR A 83 -7.82 -17.87 9.31
C THR A 83 -8.12 -17.47 7.86
N ASP A 84 -9.11 -18.08 7.22
CA ASP A 84 -9.54 -17.73 5.86
C ASP A 84 -9.96 -16.25 5.76
N THR A 85 -10.75 -15.80 6.73
CA THR A 85 -11.22 -14.41 6.77
C THR A 85 -10.06 -13.43 6.96
N LEU A 86 -9.11 -13.75 7.86
CA LEU A 86 -7.92 -12.93 8.10
C LEU A 86 -7.02 -12.84 6.87
N VAL A 87 -6.81 -13.93 6.14
CA VAL A 87 -5.99 -13.97 4.92
C VAL A 87 -6.62 -13.08 3.84
N LYS A 88 -7.93 -13.21 3.59
CA LYS A 88 -8.67 -12.32 2.66
C LYS A 88 -8.56 -10.87 3.09
N PHE A 89 -8.69 -10.59 4.38
CA PHE A 89 -8.63 -9.22 4.87
C PHE A 89 -7.24 -8.60 4.75
N ILE A 90 -6.18 -9.34 5.03
CA ILE A 90 -4.81 -8.86 4.91
C ILE A 90 -4.53 -8.42 3.47
N SER A 91 -5.00 -9.18 2.46
CA SER A 91 -4.87 -8.75 1.06
C SER A 91 -5.54 -7.41 0.76
N VAL A 92 -6.77 -7.22 1.26
CA VAL A 92 -7.54 -5.97 1.10
C VAL A 92 -6.81 -4.82 1.80
N SER A 93 -6.35 -5.06 3.03
CA SER A 93 -5.55 -4.11 3.79
C SER A 93 -4.33 -3.67 2.99
N THR A 94 -3.57 -4.60 2.39
CA THR A 94 -2.40 -4.28 1.55
C THR A 94 -2.77 -3.37 0.39
N ILE A 95 -3.87 -3.62 -0.34
CA ILE A 95 -4.33 -2.74 -1.44
C ILE A 95 -4.65 -1.34 -0.90
N ILE A 96 -5.38 -1.24 0.20
CA ILE A 96 -5.75 0.06 0.79
C ILE A 96 -4.50 0.82 1.25
N HIS A 97 -3.50 0.15 1.81
CA HIS A 97 -2.24 0.77 2.18
C HIS A 97 -1.48 1.29 0.95
N ILE A 98 -1.41 0.51 -0.14
CA ILE A 98 -0.82 0.95 -1.42
C ILE A 98 -1.59 2.16 -1.95
N LEU A 99 -2.92 2.11 -1.94
CA LEU A 99 -3.76 3.23 -2.35
C LEU A 99 -3.49 4.49 -1.54
N LEU A 100 -3.39 4.37 -0.21
CA LEU A 100 -3.09 5.49 0.68
C LEU A 100 -1.71 6.08 0.38
N ILE A 101 -0.70 5.26 0.11
CA ILE A 101 0.63 5.71 -0.32
C ILE A 101 0.53 6.48 -1.66
N THR A 102 -0.23 5.97 -2.62
CA THR A 102 -0.43 6.62 -3.92
C THR A 102 -1.17 7.95 -3.78
N VAL A 103 -2.26 7.99 -3.00
CA VAL A 103 -3.03 9.21 -2.72
C VAL A 103 -2.17 10.25 -2.02
N ASP A 104 -1.41 9.86 -1.00
CA ASP A 104 -0.49 10.73 -0.26
C ASP A 104 0.51 11.40 -1.22
N ARG A 105 1.18 10.59 -2.05
CA ARG A 105 2.12 11.08 -3.06
C ARG A 105 1.45 11.96 -4.10
N TYR A 106 0.26 11.61 -4.54
CA TYR A 106 -0.49 12.39 -5.52
C TYR A 106 -0.84 13.78 -4.97
N ILE A 107 -1.38 13.87 -3.75
CA ILE A 107 -1.71 15.15 -3.12
C ILE A 107 -0.43 15.97 -2.89
N PHE A 108 0.65 15.35 -2.45
CA PHE A 108 1.93 16.03 -2.23
C PHE A 108 2.48 16.66 -3.53
N ILE A 109 2.40 15.93 -4.65
CA ILE A 109 2.95 16.39 -5.94
C ILE A 109 2.02 17.39 -6.64
N VAL A 110 0.71 17.17 -6.63
CA VAL A 110 -0.26 17.99 -7.36
C VAL A 110 -0.73 19.20 -6.55
N TYR A 111 -0.93 19.02 -5.24
CA TYR A 111 -1.49 20.02 -4.34
C TYR A 111 -0.51 20.40 -3.22
N ALA A 112 0.78 20.58 -3.57
CA ALA A 112 1.86 20.86 -2.62
C ALA A 112 1.50 21.92 -1.56
N LEU A 113 0.90 23.05 -1.97
CA LEU A 113 0.53 24.16 -1.07
C LEU A 113 -0.67 23.85 -0.15
N ARG A 114 -1.53 22.90 -0.52
CA ARG A 114 -2.72 22.51 0.27
C ARG A 114 -2.54 21.18 0.99
N TYR A 115 -1.40 20.51 0.78
CA TYR A 115 -1.14 19.18 1.32
C TYR A 115 -1.37 19.13 2.84
N TYR A 116 -0.87 20.11 3.59
CA TYR A 116 -0.99 20.17 5.06
C TYR A 116 -2.42 20.39 5.57
N ALA A 117 -3.26 21.08 4.80
CA ALA A 117 -4.67 21.23 5.12
C ALA A 117 -5.46 19.94 4.84
N ILE A 118 -5.05 19.17 3.83
CA ILE A 118 -5.75 17.98 3.35
C ILE A 118 -5.32 16.74 4.14
N VAL A 119 -4.02 16.45 4.19
CA VAL A 119 -3.41 15.24 4.77
C VAL A 119 -3.00 15.51 6.21
N ARG A 120 -3.90 15.19 7.14
CA ARG A 120 -3.67 15.31 8.59
C ARG A 120 -3.43 13.92 9.19
N LYS A 121 -2.44 13.79 10.08
CA LYS A 121 -2.11 12.53 10.78
C LYS A 121 -3.33 11.86 11.41
N ARG A 122 -4.24 12.64 12.02
CA ARG A 122 -5.50 12.12 12.61
C ARG A 122 -6.39 11.42 11.59
N ARG A 123 -6.49 11.96 10.36
CA ARG A 123 -7.27 11.34 9.27
C ARG A 123 -6.63 10.03 8.82
N VAL A 124 -5.31 10.02 8.63
CA VAL A 124 -4.57 8.81 8.25
C VAL A 124 -4.73 7.71 9.30
N VAL A 125 -4.50 8.03 10.58
CA VAL A 125 -4.70 7.07 11.68
C VAL A 125 -6.16 6.61 11.77
N GLY A 126 -7.12 7.52 11.61
CA GLY A 126 -8.54 7.18 11.59
C GLY A 126 -8.89 6.21 10.45
N THR A 127 -8.37 6.42 9.24
CA THR A 127 -8.55 5.50 8.12
C THR A 127 -7.94 4.13 8.42
N LEU A 128 -6.73 4.08 8.97
CA LEU A 128 -6.07 2.82 9.35
C LEU A 128 -6.89 2.07 10.40
N LEU A 129 -7.32 2.74 11.47
CA LEU A 129 -8.20 2.16 12.49
C LEU A 129 -9.53 1.66 11.89
N GLY A 130 -10.08 2.40 10.92
CA GLY A 130 -11.26 1.99 10.15
C GLY A 130 -11.03 0.67 9.42
N VAL A 131 -9.89 0.51 8.74
CA VAL A 131 -9.50 -0.75 8.08
C VAL A 131 -9.49 -1.89 9.11
N TRP A 132 -8.76 -1.73 10.22
CA TRP A 132 -8.71 -2.76 11.27
C TRP A 132 -10.09 -3.08 11.87
N SER A 133 -10.95 -2.07 12.03
CA SER A 133 -12.30 -2.25 12.59
C SER A 133 -13.21 -3.02 11.62
N VAL A 134 -13.16 -2.69 10.32
CA VAL A 134 -13.92 -3.40 9.29
C VAL A 134 -13.52 -4.88 9.25
N ASN A 135 -12.23 -5.21 9.46
CA ASN A 135 -11.78 -6.60 9.59
C ASN A 135 -12.49 -7.34 10.72
N ALA A 136 -12.47 -6.74 11.91
CA ALA A 136 -13.04 -7.33 13.11
C ALA A 136 -14.54 -7.56 12.91
N VAL A 137 -15.25 -6.58 12.34
CA VAL A 137 -16.68 -6.70 12.04
C VAL A 137 -16.96 -7.82 11.04
N ILE A 138 -16.22 -7.89 9.92
CA ILE A 138 -16.43 -8.95 8.91
C ILE A 138 -16.20 -10.34 9.53
N THR A 139 -15.15 -10.49 10.33
CA THR A 139 -14.82 -11.75 11.02
C THR A 139 -15.92 -12.16 12.01
N LEU A 140 -16.40 -11.22 12.83
CA LEU A 140 -17.47 -11.46 13.79
C LEU A 140 -18.79 -11.80 13.09
N VAL A 141 -19.13 -11.10 11.99
CA VAL A 141 -20.32 -11.39 11.19
C VAL A 141 -20.26 -12.81 10.61
N ARG A 142 -19.10 -13.25 10.09
CA ARG A 142 -18.95 -14.61 9.57
C ARG A 142 -19.04 -15.69 10.63
N LEU A 143 -18.42 -15.47 11.80
CA LEU A 143 -18.50 -16.39 12.92
C LEU A 143 -19.93 -16.51 13.46
N HIS A 144 -20.65 -15.40 13.52
CA HIS A 144 -22.01 -15.37 14.06
C HIS A 144 -23.05 -15.92 13.07
N TRP A 145 -22.91 -15.61 11.77
CA TRP A 145 -23.91 -15.92 10.76
C TRP A 145 -23.66 -17.24 9.99
N ALA A 146 -22.98 -18.18 10.65
CA ALA A 146 -22.51 -19.45 10.11
C ALA A 146 -23.36 -19.99 8.94
N LEU A 147 -22.74 -20.03 7.75
CA LEU A 147 -23.13 -20.80 6.57
C LEU A 147 -24.32 -20.34 5.71
N ARG A 148 -25.12 -19.33 6.10
CA ARG A 148 -26.34 -18.98 5.31
C ARG A 148 -26.18 -17.92 4.22
N VAL A 149 -25.09 -17.15 4.20
CA VAL A 149 -24.92 -16.03 3.24
C VAL A 149 -23.53 -16.02 2.57
N ASP A 150 -22.82 -17.15 2.57
CA ASP A 150 -21.38 -17.15 2.28
C ASP A 150 -21.00 -16.67 0.88
N LYS A 151 -21.71 -17.11 -0.17
CA LYS A 151 -21.31 -16.78 -1.55
C LYS A 151 -21.59 -15.33 -1.90
N ILE A 152 -22.81 -14.84 -1.67
CA ILE A 152 -23.19 -13.46 -2.00
C ILE A 152 -22.37 -12.46 -1.19
N PHE A 153 -22.16 -12.73 0.11
CA PHE A 153 -21.35 -11.88 0.97
C PHE A 153 -19.86 -11.90 0.56
N ASN A 154 -19.31 -13.06 0.15
CA ASN A 154 -17.96 -13.15 -0.42
C ASN A 154 -17.80 -12.27 -1.67
N TRP A 155 -18.72 -12.39 -2.63
CA TRP A 155 -18.68 -11.60 -3.87
C TRP A 155 -18.84 -10.10 -3.60
N PHE A 156 -19.76 -9.72 -2.71
CA PHE A 156 -19.93 -8.33 -2.30
C PHE A 156 -18.64 -7.77 -1.67
N CYS A 157 -18.02 -8.52 -0.75
CA CYS A 157 -16.77 -8.12 -0.12
C CYS A 157 -15.63 -8.01 -1.14
N LEU A 158 -15.53 -8.95 -2.06
CA LEU A 158 -14.52 -8.94 -3.12
C LEU A 158 -14.67 -7.72 -4.03
N ILE A 159 -15.88 -7.46 -4.55
CA ILE A 159 -16.10 -6.32 -5.45
C ILE A 159 -15.79 -5.01 -4.72
N THR A 160 -16.34 -4.85 -3.52
CA THR A 160 -16.27 -3.60 -2.76
C THR A 160 -14.89 -3.33 -2.18
N PHE A 161 -14.20 -4.35 -1.64
CA PHE A 161 -12.96 -4.17 -0.91
C PHE A 161 -11.71 -4.58 -1.69
N PHE A 162 -11.84 -5.32 -2.80
CA PHE A 162 -10.71 -5.69 -3.65
C PHE A 162 -10.72 -4.92 -4.98
N PHE A 163 -11.76 -5.10 -5.81
CA PHE A 163 -11.75 -4.53 -7.17
C PHE A 163 -11.88 -3.01 -7.18
N VAL A 164 -12.77 -2.44 -6.37
CA VAL A 164 -12.95 -0.98 -6.32
C VAL A 164 -11.67 -0.26 -5.87
N PRO A 165 -11.03 -0.64 -4.73
CA PRO A 165 -9.75 -0.03 -4.33
C PRO A 165 -8.62 -0.26 -5.33
N LEU A 166 -8.57 -1.45 -5.95
CA LEU A 166 -7.55 -1.76 -6.97
C LEU A 166 -7.67 -0.86 -8.20
N LEU A 167 -8.88 -0.73 -8.77
CA LEU A 167 -9.14 0.15 -9.91
C LEU A 167 -8.80 1.61 -9.58
N PHE A 168 -9.17 2.06 -8.39
CA PHE A 168 -8.88 3.43 -7.96
C PHE A 168 -7.37 3.69 -7.82
N THR A 169 -6.63 2.70 -7.31
CA THR A 169 -5.15 2.74 -7.23
C THR A 169 -4.54 2.85 -8.63
N ILE A 170 -4.97 2.00 -9.57
CA ILE A 170 -4.50 2.03 -10.98
C ILE A 170 -4.73 3.40 -11.62
N ILE A 171 -5.94 3.96 -11.46
CA ILE A 171 -6.30 5.25 -12.04
C ILE A 171 -5.43 6.37 -11.45
N LEU A 172 -5.23 6.38 -10.14
CA LEU A 172 -4.43 7.41 -9.48
C LEU A 172 -2.95 7.30 -9.84
N ASP A 173 -2.39 6.10 -9.91
CA ASP A 173 -1.01 5.88 -10.34
C ASP A 173 -0.81 6.33 -11.79
N ALA A 174 -1.75 6.02 -12.69
CA ALA A 174 -1.70 6.49 -14.08
C ALA A 174 -1.73 8.02 -14.17
N LYS A 175 -2.62 8.68 -13.38
CA LYS A 175 -2.67 10.15 -13.29
C LYS A 175 -1.37 10.72 -12.73
N LEU A 176 -0.84 10.14 -11.65
CA LEU A 176 0.41 10.56 -11.04
C LEU A 176 1.57 10.50 -12.02
N LEU A 177 1.70 9.39 -12.75
CA LEU A 177 2.70 9.22 -13.80
C LEU A 177 2.54 10.24 -14.93
N SER A 178 1.31 10.54 -15.34
CA SER A 178 1.02 11.56 -16.36
C SER A 178 1.46 12.97 -15.93
N VAL A 179 1.19 13.34 -14.67
CA VAL A 179 1.63 14.60 -14.09
C VAL A 179 3.16 14.66 -14.06
N LEU A 180 3.82 13.63 -13.53
CA LEU A 180 5.28 13.55 -13.46
C LEU A 180 5.93 13.69 -14.84
N ARG A 181 5.39 13.00 -15.85
CA ARG A 181 5.83 13.11 -17.25
C ARG A 181 5.71 14.53 -17.79
N THR A 182 4.64 15.22 -17.43
CA THR A 182 4.37 16.58 -17.91
C THR A 182 5.33 17.57 -17.29
N GLN A 183 5.61 17.46 -15.99
CA GLN A 183 6.62 18.26 -15.31
C GLN A 183 8.02 18.03 -15.90
N ILE A 184 8.39 16.76 -16.12
CA ILE A 184 9.66 16.41 -16.76
C ILE A 184 9.74 16.98 -18.17
N ARG A 185 8.67 16.92 -18.97
CA ARG A 185 8.66 17.47 -20.34
C ARG A 185 8.87 18.98 -20.37
N LYS A 186 8.32 19.73 -19.41
CA LYS A 186 8.53 21.18 -19.28
C LYS A 186 9.97 21.52 -18.89
N ILE A 187 10.51 20.85 -17.86
CA ILE A 187 11.92 20.98 -17.42
C ILE A 187 12.88 20.62 -18.54
N VAL A 188 12.49 19.63 -19.35
CA VAL A 188 13.17 19.29 -20.58
C VAL A 188 13.07 20.53 -21.50
N GLN A 189 11.92 20.92 -22.05
CA GLN A 189 11.93 21.87 -23.17
C GLN A 189 12.61 23.24 -22.94
N ASP A 190 12.88 23.65 -21.70
CA ASP A 190 13.70 24.82 -21.32
C ASP A 190 15.25 24.69 -21.42
N ASN A 191 15.86 23.57 -21.85
CA ASN A 191 17.36 23.45 -21.97
C ASN A 191 17.91 22.69 -23.21
N LEU A 192 19.09 23.11 -23.71
CA LEU A 192 19.77 22.75 -24.98
C LEU A 192 20.07 21.25 -25.22
N LEU A 193 20.04 20.87 -26.50
CA LEU A 193 19.61 19.58 -27.04
C LEU A 193 20.57 18.37 -26.93
N HIS A 194 21.84 18.54 -26.53
CA HIS A 194 22.86 17.47 -26.72
C HIS A 194 23.10 16.54 -25.51
N ILE A 195 23.03 17.03 -24.27
CA ILE A 195 23.16 16.22 -23.03
C ILE A 195 21.95 15.25 -22.86
N ARG A 196 20.94 15.42 -23.70
CA ARG A 196 19.53 15.16 -23.42
C ARG A 196 19.00 13.83 -23.99
N LYS A 197 19.54 13.31 -25.10
CA LYS A 197 19.17 11.97 -25.61
C LYS A 197 19.42 10.90 -24.55
N LYS A 198 20.58 10.96 -23.88
CA LYS A 198 20.98 10.00 -22.84
C LYS A 198 20.09 10.12 -21.59
N GLN A 199 19.75 11.34 -21.18
CA GLN A 199 18.86 11.61 -20.03
C GLN A 199 17.41 11.17 -20.31
N ILE A 200 16.86 11.50 -21.48
CA ILE A 200 15.50 11.11 -21.90
C ILE A 200 15.37 9.58 -22.00
N ILE A 201 16.35 8.90 -22.58
CA ILE A 201 16.38 7.42 -22.63
C ILE A 201 16.43 6.85 -21.21
N ARG A 202 17.23 7.45 -20.30
CA ARG A 202 17.29 7.05 -18.89
C ARG A 202 15.96 7.23 -18.16
N THR A 203 15.27 8.35 -18.36
CA THR A 203 13.96 8.62 -17.76
C THR A 203 12.89 7.70 -18.31
N LYS A 204 12.85 7.50 -19.64
CA LYS A 204 11.94 6.57 -20.30
C LYS A 204 12.16 5.12 -19.84
N ASN A 205 13.41 4.71 -19.65
CA ASN A 205 13.74 3.39 -19.09
C ASN A 205 13.35 3.28 -17.61
N ARG A 206 13.52 4.33 -16.80
CA ARG A 206 13.07 4.36 -15.41
C ARG A 206 11.55 4.28 -15.30
N GLU A 207 10.83 4.94 -16.19
CA GLU A 207 9.36 4.83 -16.28
C GLU A 207 8.91 3.44 -16.71
N ARG A 208 9.54 2.85 -17.73
CA ARG A 208 9.25 1.46 -18.12
C ARG A 208 9.51 0.49 -16.97
N ARG A 209 10.58 0.70 -16.20
CA ARG A 209 10.86 -0.10 -15.00
C ARG A 209 9.78 0.07 -13.93
N ALA A 210 9.35 1.31 -13.64
CA ALA A 210 8.30 1.56 -12.66
C ALA A 210 6.94 0.95 -13.08
N VAL A 211 6.55 1.11 -14.35
CA VAL A 211 5.35 0.49 -14.92
C VAL A 211 5.47 -1.03 -14.92
N CYS A 212 6.63 -1.58 -15.25
CA CYS A 212 6.86 -3.03 -15.22
C CYS A 212 6.74 -3.58 -13.78
N VAL A 213 7.38 -2.93 -12.80
CA VAL A 213 7.24 -3.30 -11.38
C VAL A 213 5.77 -3.24 -10.96
N TYR A 214 5.04 -2.20 -11.35
CA TYR A 214 3.63 -2.08 -11.04
C TYR A 214 2.77 -3.17 -11.68
N LEU A 215 2.96 -3.42 -12.98
CA LEU A 215 2.26 -4.50 -13.70
C LEU A 215 2.57 -5.86 -13.09
N VAL A 216 3.82 -6.11 -12.69
CA VAL A 216 4.20 -7.33 -11.99
C VAL A 216 3.47 -7.43 -10.65
N VAL A 217 3.47 -6.37 -9.82
CA VAL A 217 2.77 -6.37 -8.52
C VAL A 217 1.28 -6.63 -8.70
N VAL A 218 0.60 -5.91 -9.60
CA VAL A 218 -0.84 -6.08 -9.84
C VAL A 218 -1.16 -7.45 -10.44
N THR A 219 -0.37 -7.92 -11.41
CA THR A 219 -0.62 -9.21 -12.06
C THR A 219 -0.35 -10.37 -11.11
N THR A 220 0.76 -10.35 -10.36
CA THR A 220 1.04 -11.34 -9.32
C THR A 220 -0.04 -11.32 -8.26
N PHE A 221 -0.51 -10.15 -7.85
CA PHE A 221 -1.57 -10.03 -6.87
C PHE A 221 -2.90 -10.61 -7.40
N ILE A 222 -3.31 -10.30 -8.63
CA ILE A 222 -4.51 -10.91 -9.23
C ILE A 222 -4.33 -12.42 -9.36
N LEU A 223 -3.21 -12.91 -9.88
CA LEU A 223 -2.98 -14.34 -10.09
C LEU A 223 -2.92 -15.12 -8.77
N CYS A 224 -2.34 -14.55 -7.72
CA CYS A 224 -2.24 -15.20 -6.41
C CYS A 224 -3.56 -15.20 -5.64
N TRP A 225 -4.37 -14.14 -5.79
CA TRP A 225 -5.55 -13.95 -4.93
C TRP A 225 -6.87 -14.30 -5.63
N LEU A 226 -6.99 -14.11 -6.94
CA LEU A 226 -8.22 -14.40 -7.68
C LEU A 226 -8.70 -15.86 -7.50
N PRO A 227 -7.84 -16.91 -7.58
CA PRO A 227 -8.29 -18.28 -7.34
C PRO A 227 -8.83 -18.48 -5.92
N TYR A 228 -8.16 -17.88 -4.94
CA TYR A 228 -8.52 -17.99 -3.52
C TYR A 228 -9.83 -17.28 -3.15
N PHE A 229 -10.26 -16.32 -3.96
CA PHE A 229 -11.55 -15.69 -3.78
C PHE A 229 -12.69 -16.35 -4.58
N LEU A 230 -12.36 -17.12 -5.62
CA LEU A 230 -13.31 -17.80 -6.48
C LEU A 230 -13.71 -19.20 -5.98
N TYR A 231 -12.81 -19.86 -5.23
CA TYR A 231 -12.98 -21.20 -4.66
C TYR A 231 -13.06 -21.14 -3.13
#